data_AF-A7BCP2-F1
#
_entry.id   AF-A7BCP2-F1
#
_cell.length_a   1.000
_cell.length_b   1.000
_cell.length_c   1.000
_cell.angle_alpha   90.00
_cell.angle_beta   90.00
_cell.angle_gamma   90.00
#
_symmetry.space_group_name_H-M   'P 1'
#
loop_
_entity.id
_entity.type
_entity.pdbx_description
1 polymer ?
#
loop_
_entity_poly.entity_id
_entity_poly.type
_entity_poly.pdbx_seq_one_letter_code
_entity_poly.pdbx_strand_id
1 'polypeptide(L)'
;MTRERVDEVTDMHATHWGGPGEDYRLSKISSATIDSTDGVSAPAPDDAAPVWQPPKAAHSFPWFEVVMTTIGVLGTIGIIIYGLAPESSSVTAFVKTTLLSLVALVIVVGFLQRIDRWEPEPWTTKLAMFLWGGGVATLTSMITNTALHTDIAFTIGDLRRAEALAMSFIAPLVEETFKGIGVLIIVVVRRNSINSVLDGVVYAGFSAAGFLFFEDILYFLRTEGQGTKTLVLVFVLRALAGPFLHVMATSMTGIGLALALIKFRRGWSKTAIVVLFWFAAMLIHFAWNGSIALPASGTGFIVMYLVVGIPGFVLWSILLLRAARREALHIRDGLVPYVRTGWILPGEVLMATDRRARKAAFKWAAQGGRDAKRAMRAFLSDLASLGLDQRLMARHGADRSRIENDRQMLADAVGKRREFLRLTSIAEQQKDVTNAVAGRAQVA
;
A
#
# COMPACT_ATOMS: atom_id res chain seq x y z
N MET A 1 11.53 82.10 -30.34
CA MET A 1 11.19 80.98 -31.25
C MET A 1 12.39 80.05 -31.29
N THR A 2 12.37 78.79 -30.89
CA THR A 2 11.41 77.96 -30.15
C THR A 2 12.21 76.70 -29.82
N ARG A 3 12.20 76.28 -28.55
CA ARG A 3 12.69 74.97 -28.07
C ARG A 3 11.87 73.84 -28.70
N GLU A 4 12.43 72.63 -28.63
CA GLU A 4 11.82 71.28 -28.56
C GLU A 4 12.45 70.31 -29.59
N ARG A 5 12.65 69.01 -29.34
CA ARG A 5 12.42 68.16 -28.17
C ARG A 5 13.35 66.94 -28.31
N VAL A 6 13.86 66.46 -27.18
CA VAL A 6 14.50 65.15 -27.04
C VAL A 6 13.38 64.13 -26.95
N ASP A 7 13.33 63.17 -27.88
CA ASP A 7 12.43 62.02 -27.76
C ASP A 7 13.21 60.86 -27.15
N GLU A 8 13.06 60.79 -25.83
CA GLU A 8 13.37 59.66 -24.97
C GLU A 8 12.23 58.63 -25.15
N VAL A 9 12.50 57.53 -25.87
CA VAL A 9 11.60 56.37 -25.86
C VAL A 9 12.09 55.41 -24.79
N THR A 10 11.54 55.60 -23.60
CA THR A 10 11.35 54.56 -22.59
C THR A 10 10.50 53.46 -23.20
N ASP A 11 11.03 52.25 -23.32
CA ASP A 11 10.16 51.07 -23.45
C ASP A 11 10.60 49.95 -22.49
N MET A 12 9.79 49.86 -21.45
CA MET A 12 9.42 48.72 -20.62
C MET A 12 10.46 47.61 -20.40
N HIS A 13 10.97 47.57 -19.16
CA HIS A 13 11.41 46.35 -18.51
C HIS A 13 10.34 45.24 -18.69
N ALA A 14 10.57 44.35 -19.65
CA ALA A 14 9.88 43.07 -19.71
C ALA A 14 10.21 42.33 -18.41
N THR A 15 9.18 42.08 -17.60
CA THR A 15 9.26 41.22 -16.44
C THR A 15 9.64 39.82 -16.91
N HIS A 16 10.91 39.48 -16.73
CA HIS A 16 11.46 38.15 -17.03
C HIS A 16 10.81 37.13 -16.09
N TRP A 17 9.90 36.32 -16.64
CA TRP A 17 9.16 35.27 -15.93
C TRP A 17 9.72 33.87 -16.21
N GLY A 18 11.04 33.76 -16.35
CA GLY A 18 11.73 32.49 -16.58
C GLY A 18 12.77 32.20 -15.51
N GLY A 19 12.87 30.95 -15.07
CA GLY A 19 14.01 30.53 -14.25
C GLY A 19 15.25 30.29 -15.11
N PRO A 20 16.45 30.08 -14.51
CA PRO A 20 17.68 29.78 -15.25
C PRO A 20 17.60 28.57 -16.20
N GLY A 21 16.63 27.68 -16.00
CA GLY A 21 16.33 26.55 -16.91
C GLY A 21 15.55 26.94 -18.17
N GLU A 22 14.78 28.01 -18.11
CA GLU A 22 14.11 28.61 -19.27
C GLU A 22 15.12 29.40 -20.11
N ASP A 23 16.02 30.13 -19.46
CA ASP A 23 17.17 30.77 -20.11
C ASP A 23 18.12 29.74 -20.76
N TYR A 24 18.31 28.58 -20.12
CA TYR A 24 19.06 27.47 -20.71
C TYR A 24 18.34 26.87 -21.94
N ARG A 25 17.01 26.72 -21.90
CA ARG A 25 16.21 26.29 -23.07
C ARG A 25 16.27 27.29 -24.21
N LEU A 26 16.13 28.59 -23.90
CA LEU A 26 16.14 29.66 -24.89
C LEU A 26 17.54 29.87 -25.49
N SER A 27 18.60 29.74 -24.69
CA SER A 27 19.98 29.77 -25.19
C SER A 27 20.34 28.54 -26.04
N LYS A 28 19.77 27.37 -25.76
CA LYS A 28 19.87 26.19 -26.65
C LYS A 28 19.15 26.39 -27.99
N ILE A 29 18.06 27.15 -28.01
CA ILE A 29 17.34 27.50 -29.24
C ILE A 29 18.11 28.56 -30.05
N SER A 30 18.75 29.53 -29.39
CA SER A 30 19.53 30.57 -30.08
C SER A 30 20.95 30.13 -30.50
N SER A 31 21.54 29.14 -29.82
CA SER A 31 22.87 28.60 -30.16
C SER A 31 22.82 27.51 -31.23
N ALA A 32 21.63 27.01 -31.58
CA ALA A 32 21.42 26.12 -32.70
C ALA A 32 21.34 26.90 -34.03
N THR A 33 22.42 27.62 -34.36
CA THR A 33 22.71 27.93 -35.76
C THR A 33 23.27 26.65 -36.37
N ILE A 34 22.35 25.84 -36.91
CA ILE A 34 22.48 24.97 -38.08
C ILE A 34 23.91 24.43 -38.30
N ASP A 35 24.26 23.35 -37.60
CA ASP A 35 25.31 22.43 -38.05
C ASP A 35 24.62 21.34 -38.88
N SER A 36 25.00 21.24 -40.15
CA SER A 36 24.29 20.51 -41.22
C SER A 36 24.42 18.98 -41.16
N THR A 37 24.68 18.39 -39.99
CA THR A 37 24.95 16.94 -39.87
C THR A 37 24.04 16.17 -38.93
N ASP A 38 23.16 16.82 -38.16
CA ASP A 38 22.12 16.13 -37.39
C ASP A 38 20.74 16.47 -37.97
N GLY A 39 20.15 15.48 -38.66
CA GLY A 39 18.91 15.60 -39.42
C GLY A 39 17.66 15.89 -38.61
N VAL A 40 17.52 17.13 -38.13
CA VAL A 40 16.23 17.75 -37.82
C VAL A 40 16.06 18.90 -38.81
N SER A 41 15.47 18.58 -39.96
CA SER A 41 15.05 19.58 -40.94
C SER A 41 14.05 20.54 -40.29
N ALA A 42 14.16 21.83 -40.62
CA ALA A 42 13.11 22.79 -40.34
C ALA A 42 11.80 22.30 -40.98
N PRO A 43 10.64 22.44 -40.33
CA PRO A 43 9.38 21.91 -40.86
C PRO A 43 9.10 22.53 -42.23
N ALA A 44 9.15 21.72 -43.28
CA ALA A 44 8.75 22.13 -44.61
C ALA A 44 7.21 22.27 -44.67
N PRO A 45 6.64 23.12 -45.55
CA PRO A 45 5.19 23.22 -45.73
C PRO A 45 4.53 21.86 -46.07
N ASP A 46 5.31 20.94 -46.62
CA ASP A 46 4.91 19.61 -47.06
C ASP A 46 5.20 18.52 -46.01
N ASP A 47 5.93 18.84 -44.93
CA ASP A 47 6.16 17.93 -43.82
C ASP A 47 4.95 17.96 -42.88
N ALA A 48 4.25 16.82 -42.78
CA ALA A 48 3.18 16.67 -41.81
C ALA A 48 3.73 16.96 -40.40
N ALA A 49 3.18 17.98 -39.74
CA ALA A 49 3.55 18.34 -38.38
C ALA A 49 3.53 17.08 -37.49
N PRO A 50 4.54 16.87 -36.61
CA PRO A 50 4.54 15.73 -35.71
C PRO A 50 3.24 15.75 -34.91
N VAL A 51 2.35 14.81 -35.24
CA VAL A 51 1.07 14.68 -34.58
C VAL A 51 1.38 14.26 -33.16
N TRP A 52 1.30 15.22 -32.23
CA TRP A 52 1.24 14.93 -30.81
C TRP A 52 0.02 14.05 -30.59
N GLN A 53 0.21 12.73 -30.59
CA GLN A 53 -0.81 11.83 -30.11
C GLN A 53 -0.83 12.00 -28.60
N PRO A 54 -1.86 12.62 -28.00
CA PRO A 54 -1.98 12.61 -26.56
C PRO A 54 -1.93 11.14 -26.12
N PRO A 55 -1.11 10.77 -25.13
CA PRO A 55 -1.07 9.40 -24.64
C PRO A 55 -2.51 8.98 -24.34
N LYS A 56 -2.97 7.90 -24.99
CA LYS A 56 -4.33 7.39 -24.76
C LYS A 56 -4.44 7.10 -23.27
N ALA A 57 -5.39 7.74 -22.59
CA ALA A 57 -5.67 7.45 -21.20
C ALA A 57 -6.01 5.95 -21.09
N ALA A 58 -5.08 5.16 -20.56
CA ALA A 58 -5.29 3.75 -20.32
C ALA A 58 -6.19 3.61 -19.09
N HIS A 59 -7.49 3.82 -19.27
CA HIS A 59 -8.47 3.44 -18.27
C HIS A 59 -8.56 1.91 -18.25
N SER A 60 -7.62 1.26 -17.55
CA SER A 60 -7.78 -0.15 -17.21
C SER A 60 -8.86 -0.23 -16.13
N PHE A 61 -10.05 -0.70 -16.51
CA PHE A 61 -11.05 -1.10 -15.54
C PHE A 61 -10.40 -2.10 -14.57
N PRO A 62 -10.58 -1.98 -13.24
CA PRO A 62 -9.86 -2.75 -12.24
C PRO A 62 -10.39 -4.20 -12.13
N TRP A 63 -10.42 -4.93 -13.25
CA TRP A 63 -10.93 -6.30 -13.36
C TRP A 63 -10.28 -7.23 -12.35
N PHE A 64 -8.98 -7.06 -12.12
CA PHE A 64 -8.24 -7.85 -11.16
C PHE A 64 -8.79 -7.68 -9.73
N GLU A 65 -8.93 -6.44 -9.26
CA GLU A 65 -9.48 -6.15 -7.93
C GLU A 65 -10.93 -6.61 -7.83
N VAL A 66 -11.73 -6.45 -8.90
CA VAL A 66 -13.12 -6.93 -8.94
C VAL A 66 -13.16 -8.44 -8.76
N VAL A 67 -12.40 -9.22 -9.54
CA VAL A 67 -12.39 -10.68 -9.45
C VAL A 67 -11.93 -11.15 -8.07
N MET A 68 -10.82 -10.62 -7.55
CA MET A 68 -10.30 -10.97 -6.22
C MET A 68 -11.31 -10.64 -5.12
N THR A 69 -11.93 -9.46 -5.20
CA THR A 69 -12.96 -9.03 -4.24
C THR A 69 -14.18 -9.92 -4.31
N THR A 70 -14.68 -10.26 -5.51
CA THR A 70 -15.84 -11.13 -5.70
C THR A 70 -15.59 -12.52 -5.12
N ILE A 71 -14.46 -13.15 -5.45
CA ILE A 71 -14.12 -14.49 -4.92
C ILE A 71 -13.95 -14.42 -3.39
N GLY A 72 -13.31 -13.37 -2.88
CA GLY A 72 -13.19 -13.14 -1.44
C GLY A 72 -14.55 -12.97 -0.74
N VAL A 73 -15.47 -12.20 -1.31
CA VAL A 73 -16.84 -12.04 -0.80
C VAL A 73 -17.58 -13.37 -0.79
N LEU A 74 -17.49 -14.17 -1.86
CA LEU A 74 -18.09 -15.51 -1.90
C LEU A 74 -17.52 -16.42 -0.80
N GLY A 75 -16.20 -16.38 -0.58
CA GLY A 75 -15.56 -17.09 0.52
C GLY A 75 -16.06 -16.63 1.89
N THR A 76 -16.17 -15.32 2.11
CA THR A 76 -16.74 -14.74 3.34
C THR A 76 -18.19 -15.16 3.57
N ILE A 77 -19.03 -15.20 2.52
CA ILE A 77 -20.40 -15.71 2.60
C ILE A 77 -20.37 -17.19 3.04
N GLY A 78 -19.50 -18.01 2.45
CA GLY A 78 -19.31 -19.41 2.86
C GLY A 78 -18.96 -19.56 4.34
N ILE A 79 -18.09 -18.70 4.87
CA ILE A 79 -17.71 -18.70 6.29
C ILE A 79 -18.88 -18.27 7.18
N ILE A 80 -19.66 -17.28 6.78
CA ILE A 80 -20.85 -16.84 7.53
C ILE A 80 -21.88 -17.97 7.59
N ILE A 81 -22.15 -18.62 6.45
CA ILE A 81 -23.06 -19.78 6.38
C ILE A 81 -22.54 -20.88 7.30
N TYR A 82 -21.26 -21.22 7.22
CA TYR A 82 -20.64 -22.24 8.07
C TYR A 82 -20.73 -21.90 9.56
N GLY A 83 -20.44 -20.65 9.95
CA GLY A 83 -20.49 -20.21 11.35
C GLY A 83 -21.90 -20.24 11.95
N LEU A 84 -22.92 -19.97 11.13
CA LEU A 84 -24.34 -19.98 11.51
C LEU A 84 -25.02 -21.34 11.31
N ALA A 85 -24.37 -22.30 10.66
CA ALA A 85 -24.94 -23.63 10.41
C ALA A 85 -25.22 -24.45 11.69
N PRO A 86 -24.38 -24.42 12.75
CA PRO A 86 -24.68 -25.13 13.99
C PRO A 86 -25.91 -24.55 14.69
N GLU A 87 -26.84 -25.40 15.14
CA GLU A 87 -28.03 -24.96 15.89
C GLU A 87 -27.68 -24.21 17.19
N SER A 88 -26.50 -24.49 17.75
CA SER A 88 -25.97 -23.79 18.92
C SER A 88 -25.54 -22.34 18.65
N SER A 89 -25.33 -21.95 17.39
CA SER A 89 -24.86 -20.62 17.00
C SER A 89 -26.04 -19.68 16.74
N SER A 90 -26.30 -18.74 17.65
CA SER A 90 -27.29 -17.68 17.41
C SER A 90 -26.71 -16.52 16.59
N VAL A 91 -27.56 -15.78 15.87
CA VAL A 91 -27.18 -14.52 15.20
C VAL A 91 -26.58 -13.53 16.20
N THR A 92 -27.12 -13.47 17.42
CA THR A 92 -26.60 -12.63 18.51
C THR A 92 -25.18 -13.02 18.90
N ALA A 93 -24.89 -14.32 19.02
CA ALA A 93 -23.54 -14.82 19.31
C ALA A 93 -22.58 -14.47 18.16
N PHE A 94 -23.02 -14.61 16.90
CA PHE A 94 -22.22 -14.23 15.74
C PHE A 94 -21.89 -12.72 15.72
N VAL A 95 -22.87 -11.86 16.00
CA VAL A 95 -22.65 -10.40 16.09
C VAL A 95 -21.67 -10.07 17.22
N LYS A 96 -21.87 -10.63 18.42
CA LYS A 96 -21.00 -10.44 19.58
C LYS A 96 -19.55 -10.84 19.29
N THR A 97 -19.34 -11.99 18.69
CA THR A 97 -18.00 -12.53 18.36
C THR A 97 -17.33 -11.77 17.22
N THR A 98 -18.12 -11.28 16.26
CA THR A 98 -17.67 -10.31 15.25
C THR A 98 -17.16 -9.01 15.88
N LEU A 99 -17.91 -8.43 16.82
CA LEU A 99 -17.51 -7.22 17.53
C LEU A 99 -16.22 -7.41 18.34
N LEU A 100 -16.05 -8.57 19.00
CA LEU A 100 -14.81 -8.91 19.70
C LEU A 100 -13.61 -8.98 18.75
N SER A 101 -13.79 -9.57 17.56
CA SER A 101 -12.73 -9.74 16.56
C SER A 101 -12.28 -8.41 15.94
N LEU A 102 -13.12 -7.36 15.98
CA LEU A 102 -12.73 -6.02 15.53
C LEU A 102 -11.57 -5.42 16.34
N VAL A 103 -11.38 -5.83 17.60
CA VAL A 103 -10.31 -5.32 18.47
C VAL A 103 -8.94 -5.63 17.86
N ALA A 104 -8.69 -6.91 17.55
CA ALA A 104 -7.45 -7.36 16.91
C ALA A 104 -7.26 -6.69 15.55
N LEU A 105 -8.34 -6.61 14.77
CA LEU A 105 -8.32 -6.00 13.44
C LEU A 105 -7.91 -4.53 13.47
N VAL A 106 -8.46 -3.73 14.38
CA VAL A 106 -8.13 -2.30 14.52
C VAL A 106 -6.66 -2.11 14.90
N ILE A 107 -6.12 -2.94 15.80
CA ILE A 107 -4.70 -2.89 16.20
C ILE A 107 -3.81 -3.16 14.98
N VAL A 108 -4.08 -4.24 14.25
CA VAL A 108 -3.30 -4.66 13.08
C VAL A 108 -3.40 -3.66 11.94
N VAL A 109 -4.61 -3.29 11.54
CA VAL A 109 -4.82 -2.36 10.41
C VAL A 109 -4.26 -0.98 10.75
N GLY A 110 -4.39 -0.54 12.01
CA GLY A 110 -3.75 0.69 12.49
C GLY A 110 -2.22 0.65 12.34
N PHE A 111 -1.59 -0.48 12.64
CA PHE A 111 -0.15 -0.68 12.43
C PHE A 111 0.21 -0.71 10.94
N LEU A 112 -0.55 -1.42 10.10
CA LEU A 112 -0.30 -1.49 8.65
C LEU A 112 -0.43 -0.13 7.98
N GLN A 113 -1.48 0.64 8.29
CA GLN A 113 -1.62 2.02 7.82
C GLN A 113 -0.52 2.94 8.36
N ARG A 114 0.04 2.62 9.54
CA ARG A 114 1.17 3.35 10.11
C ARG A 114 2.47 3.06 9.40
N ILE A 115 2.68 1.90 8.79
CA ILE A 115 3.89 1.66 7.98
C ILE A 115 3.71 2.23 6.56
N ASP A 116 2.52 2.06 5.98
CA ASP A 116 2.11 2.43 4.61
C ASP A 116 1.77 3.92 4.40
N ARG A 117 2.49 4.82 5.06
CA ARG A 117 2.05 6.22 5.19
C ARG A 117 2.59 7.17 4.11
N TRP A 118 3.71 6.84 3.47
CA TRP A 118 4.41 7.77 2.57
C TRP A 118 4.00 7.53 1.13
N GLU A 119 3.93 6.27 0.73
CA GLU A 119 3.32 5.80 -0.50
C GLU A 119 2.15 4.90 -0.08
N PRO A 120 0.92 5.43 0.04
CA PRO A 120 -0.20 4.63 0.50
C PRO A 120 -0.74 3.76 -0.63
N GLU A 121 -0.73 2.44 -0.42
CA GLU A 121 -1.24 1.50 -1.41
C GLU A 121 -2.75 1.71 -1.69
N PRO A 122 -3.25 1.40 -2.91
CA PRO A 122 -4.65 1.63 -3.27
C PRO A 122 -5.62 0.90 -2.33
N TRP A 123 -6.65 1.61 -1.84
CA TRP A 123 -7.63 1.03 -0.91
C TRP A 123 -8.34 -0.20 -1.49
N THR A 124 -8.65 -0.18 -2.79
CA THR A 124 -9.28 -1.31 -3.48
C THR A 124 -8.42 -2.57 -3.42
N THR A 125 -7.11 -2.42 -3.56
CA THR A 125 -6.15 -3.53 -3.50
C THR A 125 -5.98 -4.05 -2.07
N LYS A 126 -5.95 -3.15 -1.08
CA LYS A 126 -5.97 -3.53 0.35
C LYS A 126 -7.22 -4.31 0.71
N LEU A 127 -8.38 -3.85 0.25
CA LEU A 127 -9.66 -4.52 0.45
C LEU A 127 -9.69 -5.90 -0.23
N ALA A 128 -9.21 -5.99 -1.48
CA ALA A 128 -9.10 -7.26 -2.18
C ALA A 128 -8.21 -8.25 -1.43
N MET A 129 -7.08 -7.80 -0.86
CA MET A 129 -6.22 -8.67 -0.05
C MET A 129 -6.85 -9.06 1.28
N PHE A 130 -7.54 -8.13 1.93
CA PHE A 130 -8.30 -8.42 3.15
C PHE A 130 -9.36 -9.49 2.89
N LEU A 131 -10.13 -9.37 1.80
CA LEU A 131 -11.15 -10.35 1.44
C LEU A 131 -10.57 -11.66 0.91
N TRP A 132 -9.41 -11.63 0.25
CA TRP A 132 -8.67 -12.85 -0.08
C TRP A 132 -8.30 -13.61 1.19
N GLY A 133 -7.67 -12.93 2.14
CA GLY A 133 -7.26 -13.55 3.40
C GLY A 133 -8.44 -14.05 4.21
N GLY A 134 -9.44 -13.19 4.41
CA GLY A 134 -10.59 -13.47 5.25
C GLY A 134 -11.61 -14.43 4.64
N GLY A 135 -11.82 -14.37 3.34
CA GLY A 135 -12.77 -15.24 2.63
C GLY A 135 -12.09 -16.48 2.07
N VAL A 136 -11.19 -16.30 1.09
CA VAL A 136 -10.59 -17.42 0.35
C VAL A 136 -9.65 -18.22 1.23
N ALA A 137 -8.64 -17.57 1.83
CA ALA A 137 -7.61 -18.28 2.58
C ALA A 137 -8.18 -18.93 3.84
N THR A 138 -9.05 -18.24 4.61
CA THR A 138 -9.71 -18.85 5.77
C THR A 138 -10.58 -20.04 5.39
N LEU A 139 -11.45 -19.91 4.37
CA LEU A 139 -12.35 -21.00 3.97
C LEU A 139 -11.57 -22.22 3.44
N THR A 140 -10.61 -21.99 2.55
CA THR A 140 -9.78 -23.07 1.99
C THR A 140 -8.91 -23.73 3.04
N SER A 141 -8.34 -22.94 3.97
CA SER A 141 -7.57 -23.50 5.09
C SER A 141 -8.44 -24.30 6.04
N MET A 142 -9.65 -23.83 6.35
CA MET A 142 -10.59 -24.58 7.19
C MET A 142 -10.90 -25.95 6.58
N ILE A 143 -11.25 -26.01 5.29
CA ILE A 143 -11.54 -27.26 4.59
C ILE A 143 -10.31 -28.19 4.58
N THR A 144 -9.15 -27.64 4.21
CA THR A 144 -7.90 -28.42 4.05
C THR A 144 -7.38 -28.91 5.39
N ASN A 145 -7.39 -28.08 6.43
CA ASN A 145 -6.98 -28.45 7.79
C ASN A 145 -7.87 -29.57 8.34
N THR A 146 -9.19 -29.48 8.15
CA THR A 146 -10.13 -30.54 8.59
C THR A 146 -9.90 -31.84 7.84
N ALA A 147 -9.73 -31.79 6.52
CA ALA A 147 -9.46 -32.98 5.70
C ALA A 147 -8.14 -33.66 6.10
N LEU A 148 -7.04 -32.89 6.20
CA LEU A 148 -5.73 -33.42 6.56
C LEU A 148 -5.68 -33.92 8.01
N HIS A 149 -6.32 -33.22 8.95
CA HIS A 149 -6.43 -33.70 10.33
C HIS A 149 -7.12 -35.07 10.39
N THR A 150 -8.21 -35.23 9.63
CA THR A 150 -8.99 -36.48 9.60
C THR A 150 -8.17 -37.62 9.01
N ASP A 151 -7.46 -37.39 7.90
CA ASP A 151 -6.56 -38.37 7.27
C ASP A 151 -5.41 -38.80 8.19
N ILE A 152 -4.76 -37.83 8.86
CA ILE A 152 -3.69 -38.09 9.83
C ILE A 152 -4.22 -38.88 11.03
N ALA A 153 -5.40 -38.54 11.54
CA ALA A 153 -6.02 -39.26 12.65
C ALA A 153 -6.29 -40.73 12.29
N PHE A 154 -6.78 -41.00 11.08
CA PHE A 154 -6.96 -42.37 10.60
C PHE A 154 -5.64 -43.12 10.37
N THR A 155 -4.62 -42.43 9.87
CA THR A 155 -3.33 -43.06 9.53
C THR A 155 -2.48 -43.37 10.77
N ILE A 156 -2.42 -42.45 11.74
CA ILE A 156 -1.59 -42.60 12.94
C ILE A 156 -2.28 -43.47 14.00
N GLY A 157 -3.62 -43.47 14.05
CA GLY A 157 -4.39 -44.18 15.07
C GLY A 157 -4.26 -43.59 16.49
N ASP A 158 -3.61 -42.44 16.64
CA ASP A 158 -3.50 -41.67 17.89
C ASP A 158 -4.05 -40.26 17.67
N LEU A 159 -5.27 -40.03 18.15
CA LEU A 159 -5.99 -38.78 17.97
C LEU A 159 -5.25 -37.58 18.58
N ARG A 160 -4.57 -37.76 19.72
CA ARG A 160 -3.87 -36.67 20.40
C ARG A 160 -2.61 -36.26 19.63
N ARG A 161 -1.87 -37.24 19.10
CA ARG A 161 -0.70 -36.95 18.24
C ARG A 161 -1.14 -36.33 16.91
N ALA A 162 -2.23 -36.82 16.32
CA ALA A 162 -2.81 -36.24 15.11
C ALA A 162 -3.23 -34.79 15.32
N GLU A 163 -3.92 -34.49 16.43
CA GLU A 163 -4.32 -33.13 16.79
C GLU A 163 -3.12 -32.21 17.00
N ALA A 164 -2.10 -32.67 17.73
CA ALA A 164 -0.87 -31.91 17.96
C ALA A 164 -0.13 -31.59 16.64
N LEU A 165 0.02 -32.56 15.73
CA LEU A 165 0.64 -32.37 14.42
C LEU A 165 -0.20 -31.45 13.52
N ALA A 166 -1.52 -31.62 13.54
CA ALA A 166 -2.41 -30.79 12.75
C ALA A 166 -2.38 -29.33 13.19
N MET A 167 -2.49 -29.06 14.49
CA MET A 167 -2.46 -27.70 15.03
C MET A 167 -1.08 -27.04 14.88
N SER A 168 0.00 -27.76 15.18
CA SER A 168 1.33 -27.17 15.18
C SER A 168 1.93 -27.02 13.78
N PHE A 169 1.76 -28.00 12.89
CA PHE A 169 2.43 -28.02 11.58
C PHE A 169 1.47 -27.88 10.40
N ILE A 170 0.40 -28.67 10.34
CA ILE A 170 -0.48 -28.63 9.15
C ILE A 170 -1.18 -27.28 9.02
N ALA A 171 -1.74 -26.77 10.11
CA ALA A 171 -2.44 -25.48 10.11
C ALA A 171 -1.51 -24.34 9.64
N PRO A 172 -0.31 -24.12 10.21
CA PRO A 172 0.58 -23.09 9.68
C PRO A 172 1.00 -23.32 8.22
N LEU A 173 1.20 -24.57 7.80
CA LEU A 173 1.62 -24.88 6.42
C LEU A 173 0.54 -24.45 5.44
N VAL A 174 -0.68 -24.87 5.70
CA VAL A 174 -1.85 -24.61 4.87
C VAL A 174 -2.19 -23.12 4.88
N GLU A 175 -2.27 -22.52 6.07
CA GLU A 175 -2.73 -21.16 6.25
C GLU A 175 -1.75 -20.13 5.68
N GLU A 176 -0.45 -20.24 5.98
CA GLU A 176 0.56 -19.33 5.42
C GLU A 176 0.67 -19.48 3.90
N THR A 177 0.43 -20.68 3.37
CA THR A 177 0.43 -20.93 1.91
C THR A 177 -0.76 -20.25 1.24
N PHE A 178 -1.99 -20.47 1.71
CA PHE A 178 -3.18 -19.88 1.08
C PHE A 178 -3.22 -18.36 1.21
N LYS A 179 -2.76 -17.79 2.33
CA LYS A 179 -2.55 -16.34 2.45
C LYS A 179 -1.48 -15.85 1.47
N GLY A 180 -0.34 -16.55 1.43
CA GLY A 180 0.79 -16.21 0.56
C GLY A 180 0.46 -16.25 -0.93
N ILE A 181 -0.42 -17.15 -1.39
CA ILE A 181 -0.86 -17.22 -2.79
C ILE A 181 -1.50 -15.90 -3.24
N GLY A 182 -2.35 -15.28 -2.43
CA GLY A 182 -2.96 -14.00 -2.77
C GLY A 182 -1.92 -12.90 -2.93
N VAL A 183 -0.91 -12.90 -2.06
CA VAL A 183 0.20 -11.94 -2.13
C VAL A 183 1.04 -12.16 -3.39
N LEU A 184 1.34 -13.43 -3.73
CA LEU A 184 2.05 -13.79 -4.96
C LEU A 184 1.31 -13.28 -6.19
N ILE A 185 -0.02 -13.50 -6.25
CA ILE A 185 -0.85 -13.02 -7.36
C ILE A 185 -0.72 -11.50 -7.50
N ILE A 186 -0.83 -10.74 -6.41
CA ILE A 186 -0.68 -9.28 -6.46
C ILE A 186 0.72 -8.86 -6.90
N VAL A 187 1.77 -9.44 -6.32
CA VAL A 187 3.15 -9.07 -6.65
C VAL A 187 3.45 -9.35 -8.13
N VAL A 188 2.85 -10.39 -8.71
CA VAL A 188 3.01 -10.72 -10.13
C VAL A 188 2.17 -9.81 -11.04
N VAL A 189 0.89 -9.60 -10.72
CA VAL A 189 -0.05 -8.81 -11.54
C VAL A 189 0.26 -7.31 -11.46
N ARG A 190 0.55 -6.81 -10.26
CA ARG A 190 0.86 -5.40 -9.95
C ARG A 190 2.36 -5.15 -9.85
N ARG A 191 3.18 -5.95 -10.52
CA ARG A 191 4.66 -5.91 -10.41
C ARG A 191 5.30 -4.54 -10.68
N ASN A 192 4.64 -3.67 -11.44
CA ASN A 192 5.13 -2.32 -11.76
C ASN A 192 4.71 -1.28 -10.70
N SER A 193 3.80 -1.64 -9.80
CA SER A 193 3.38 -0.82 -8.67
C SER A 193 4.10 -1.21 -7.38
N ILE A 194 4.76 -2.38 -7.34
CA ILE A 194 5.58 -2.80 -6.20
C ILE A 194 6.95 -2.14 -6.31
N ASN A 195 7.20 -1.16 -5.45
CA ASN A 195 8.32 -0.23 -5.48
C ASN A 195 9.24 -0.44 -4.28
N SER A 196 8.76 -1.08 -3.22
CA SER A 196 9.49 -1.34 -2.00
C SER A 196 9.21 -2.72 -1.40
N VAL A 197 10.04 -3.12 -0.42
CA VAL A 197 9.78 -4.32 0.40
C VAL A 197 8.58 -4.11 1.33
N LEU A 198 8.27 -2.86 1.67
CA LEU A 198 7.17 -2.51 2.57
C LEU A 198 5.82 -2.81 1.92
N ASP A 199 5.71 -2.60 0.61
CA ASP A 199 4.52 -2.89 -0.21
C ASP A 199 4.14 -4.37 -0.06
N GLY A 200 5.12 -5.27 -0.20
CA GLY A 200 4.95 -6.71 0.05
C GLY A 200 4.48 -7.03 1.46
N VAL A 201 5.02 -6.34 2.47
CA VAL A 201 4.58 -6.45 3.88
C VAL A 201 3.14 -5.96 4.06
N VAL A 202 2.76 -4.87 3.41
CA VAL A 202 1.42 -4.27 3.51
C VAL A 202 0.39 -5.20 2.87
N TYR A 203 0.62 -5.68 1.65
CA TYR A 203 -0.29 -6.61 0.99
C TYR A 203 -0.43 -7.94 1.73
N ALA A 204 0.69 -8.51 2.18
CA ALA A 204 0.68 -9.70 3.02
C ALA A 204 -0.01 -9.47 4.37
N GLY A 205 0.20 -8.29 4.96
CA GLY A 205 -0.41 -7.88 6.21
C GLY A 205 -1.92 -7.76 6.10
N PHE A 206 -2.45 -7.18 5.01
CA PHE A 206 -3.90 -7.13 4.79
C PHE A 206 -4.51 -8.51 4.56
N SER A 207 -3.81 -9.40 3.85
CA SER A 207 -4.21 -10.82 3.76
C SER A 207 -4.29 -11.47 5.13
N ALA A 208 -3.24 -11.32 5.93
CA ALA A 208 -3.20 -11.85 7.29
C ALA A 208 -4.26 -11.24 8.20
N ALA A 209 -4.55 -9.94 8.07
CA ALA A 209 -5.55 -9.24 8.85
C ALA A 209 -6.97 -9.76 8.56
N GLY A 210 -7.26 -10.03 7.28
CA GLY A 210 -8.52 -10.68 6.89
C GLY A 210 -8.64 -12.06 7.49
N PHE A 211 -7.58 -12.88 7.35
CA PHE A 211 -7.55 -14.23 7.89
C PHE A 211 -7.76 -14.24 9.40
N LEU A 212 -6.96 -13.45 10.13
CA LEU A 212 -7.05 -13.24 11.58
C LEU A 212 -8.48 -12.88 11.99
N PHE A 213 -9.11 -11.93 11.30
CA PHE A 213 -10.43 -11.44 11.66
C PHE A 213 -11.50 -12.53 11.57
N PHE A 214 -11.58 -13.27 10.46
CA PHE A 214 -12.58 -14.33 10.31
C PHE A 214 -12.26 -15.55 11.15
N GLU A 215 -10.98 -15.87 11.32
CA GLU A 215 -10.57 -16.95 12.23
C GLU A 215 -10.95 -16.63 13.67
N ASP A 216 -10.68 -15.42 14.17
CA ASP A 216 -11.08 -14.97 15.51
C ASP A 216 -12.59 -15.12 15.73
N ILE A 217 -13.42 -14.77 14.74
CA ILE A 217 -14.87 -14.97 14.82
C ILE A 217 -15.21 -16.44 15.07
N LEU A 218 -14.63 -17.34 14.28
CA LEU A 218 -14.90 -18.78 14.40
C LEU A 218 -14.43 -19.35 15.74
N TYR A 219 -13.27 -18.90 16.25
CA TYR A 219 -12.77 -19.31 17.58
C TYR A 219 -13.65 -18.79 18.71
N PHE A 220 -14.03 -17.52 18.67
CA PHE A 220 -14.90 -16.93 19.68
C PHE A 220 -16.30 -17.57 19.63
N LEU A 221 -16.84 -17.84 18.44
CA LEU A 221 -18.14 -18.48 18.29
C LEU A 221 -18.16 -19.90 18.86
N ARG A 222 -17.09 -20.69 18.61
CA ARG A 222 -16.94 -22.04 19.19
C ARG A 222 -16.84 -22.03 20.71
N THR A 223 -16.21 -21.01 21.29
CA THR A 223 -15.99 -20.92 22.74
C THR A 223 -17.09 -20.18 23.50
N GLU A 224 -17.97 -19.48 22.79
CA GLU A 224 -19.10 -18.74 23.38
C GLU A 224 -20.02 -19.65 24.17
N GLY A 225 -20.37 -20.82 23.60
CA GLY A 225 -21.19 -21.84 24.26
C GLY A 225 -20.49 -22.59 25.40
N GLN A 226 -19.18 -22.42 25.59
CA GLN A 226 -18.40 -23.07 26.66
C GLN A 226 -18.32 -22.23 27.94
N GLY A 227 -18.88 -21.01 27.92
CA GLY A 227 -18.97 -20.11 29.06
C GLY A 227 -18.01 -18.91 28.98
N THR A 228 -18.38 -17.83 29.67
CA THR A 228 -17.72 -16.52 29.58
C THR A 228 -16.24 -16.55 29.93
N LYS A 229 -15.81 -17.38 30.90
CA LYS A 229 -14.40 -17.48 31.29
C LYS A 229 -13.52 -17.98 30.15
N THR A 230 -13.97 -19.03 29.44
CA THR A 230 -13.25 -19.60 28.29
C THR A 230 -13.20 -18.61 27.13
N LEU A 231 -14.31 -17.94 26.83
CA LEU A 231 -14.36 -16.90 25.81
C LEU A 231 -13.38 -15.75 26.11
N VAL A 232 -13.33 -15.26 27.36
CA VAL A 232 -12.39 -14.20 27.76
C VAL A 232 -10.94 -14.66 27.63
N LEU A 233 -10.62 -15.90 28.03
CA LEU A 233 -9.27 -16.44 27.88
C LEU A 233 -8.84 -16.48 26.41
N VAL A 234 -9.69 -17.02 25.52
CA VAL A 234 -9.42 -17.08 24.08
C VAL A 234 -9.33 -15.68 23.46
N PHE A 235 -10.19 -14.75 23.90
CA PHE A 235 -10.12 -13.35 23.50
C PHE A 235 -8.77 -12.71 23.85
N VAL A 236 -8.28 -12.88 25.09
CA VAL A 236 -6.99 -12.33 25.50
C VAL A 236 -5.85 -12.94 24.66
N LEU A 237 -5.85 -14.26 24.46
CA LEU A 237 -4.80 -14.93 23.70
C LEU A 237 -4.78 -14.50 22.22
N ARG A 238 -5.94 -14.39 21.58
CA ARG A 238 -6.03 -14.08 20.15
C ARG A 238 -5.98 -12.58 19.86
N ALA A 239 -6.80 -11.78 20.53
CA ALA A 239 -6.95 -10.36 20.23
C ALA A 239 -5.90 -9.45 20.87
N LEU A 240 -5.31 -9.86 22.00
CA LEU A 240 -4.35 -9.01 22.74
C LEU A 240 -2.93 -9.57 22.72
N ALA A 241 -2.74 -10.87 22.96
CA ALA A 241 -1.42 -11.48 22.96
C ALA A 241 -0.91 -11.82 21.54
N GLY A 242 -1.78 -12.35 20.68
CA GLY A 242 -1.44 -12.79 19.33
C GLY A 242 -1.83 -11.89 18.15
N PRO A 243 -2.23 -10.60 18.28
CA PRO A 243 -2.82 -9.87 17.15
C PRO A 243 -1.84 -9.71 15.98
N PHE A 244 -0.53 -9.71 16.25
CA PHE A 244 0.51 -9.59 15.22
C PHE A 244 1.02 -10.91 14.68
N LEU A 245 0.58 -12.08 15.17
CA LEU A 245 1.13 -13.37 14.75
C LEU A 245 1.00 -13.59 13.25
N HIS A 246 -0.24 -13.66 12.75
CA HIS A 246 -0.49 -13.94 11.32
C HIS A 246 0.15 -12.87 10.44
N VAL A 247 0.13 -11.61 10.89
CA VAL A 247 0.67 -10.47 10.16
C VAL A 247 2.19 -10.57 10.06
N MET A 248 2.87 -10.86 11.18
CA MET A 248 4.31 -11.06 11.22
C MET A 248 4.71 -12.26 10.36
N ALA A 249 4.04 -13.41 10.51
CA ALA A 249 4.30 -14.61 9.73
C ALA A 249 4.12 -14.34 8.22
N THR A 250 2.90 -14.00 7.79
CA THR A 250 2.59 -13.79 6.36
C THR A 250 3.44 -12.66 5.75
N SER A 251 3.79 -11.63 6.53
CA SER A 251 4.67 -10.56 6.04
C SER A 251 6.05 -11.06 5.64
N MET A 252 6.54 -12.17 6.20
CA MET A 252 7.79 -12.77 5.75
C MET A 252 7.65 -13.19 4.28
N THR A 253 6.59 -13.94 3.93
CA THR A 253 6.28 -14.30 2.52
C THR A 253 6.20 -13.04 1.63
N GLY A 254 5.54 -11.98 2.10
CA GLY A 254 5.49 -10.69 1.40
C GLY A 254 6.86 -10.05 1.16
N ILE A 255 7.75 -10.10 2.15
CA ILE A 255 9.15 -9.64 2.02
C ILE A 255 9.89 -10.49 0.98
N GLY A 256 9.76 -11.81 1.03
CA GLY A 256 10.39 -12.73 0.08
C GLY A 256 9.97 -12.44 -1.36
N LEU A 257 8.66 -12.24 -1.59
CA LEU A 257 8.09 -11.91 -2.90
C LEU A 257 8.57 -10.55 -3.41
N ALA A 258 8.53 -9.51 -2.57
CA ALA A 258 9.01 -8.18 -2.96
C ALA A 258 10.51 -8.19 -3.27
N LEU A 259 11.32 -8.87 -2.47
CA LEU A 259 12.76 -9.03 -2.73
C LEU A 259 13.02 -9.79 -4.03
N ALA A 260 12.28 -10.88 -4.29
CA ALA A 260 12.39 -11.64 -5.53
C ALA A 260 12.09 -10.77 -6.75
N LEU A 261 11.10 -9.89 -6.66
CA LEU A 261 10.74 -8.99 -7.73
C LEU A 261 11.78 -7.87 -7.95
N ILE A 262 12.20 -7.20 -6.87
CA ILE A 262 13.00 -5.98 -6.91
C ILE A 262 14.50 -6.25 -7.07
N LYS A 263 15.03 -7.23 -6.35
CA LYS A 263 16.48 -7.39 -6.16
C LYS A 263 17.08 -8.50 -7.00
N PHE A 264 16.36 -9.60 -7.21
CA PHE A 264 16.91 -10.80 -7.85
C PHE A 264 16.56 -10.86 -9.34
N ARG A 265 17.55 -11.23 -10.18
CA ARG A 265 17.37 -11.34 -11.64
C ARG A 265 17.19 -12.78 -12.13
N ARG A 266 17.90 -13.74 -11.51
CA ARG A 266 17.88 -15.16 -11.90
C ARG A 266 16.68 -15.88 -11.29
N GLY A 267 16.02 -16.74 -12.06
CA GLY A 267 14.84 -17.50 -11.63
C GLY A 267 15.07 -18.30 -10.34
N TRP A 268 16.18 -19.04 -10.25
CA TRP A 268 16.48 -19.85 -9.06
C TRP A 268 16.62 -19.00 -7.79
N SER A 269 17.27 -17.83 -7.88
CA SER A 269 17.46 -16.95 -6.72
C SER A 269 16.15 -16.31 -6.26
N LYS A 270 15.23 -16.03 -7.21
CA LYS A 270 13.86 -15.58 -6.90
C LYS A 270 13.09 -16.66 -6.14
N THR A 271 13.12 -17.90 -6.63
CA THR A 271 12.45 -19.01 -5.95
C THR A 271 13.05 -19.27 -4.58
N ALA A 272 14.38 -19.28 -4.47
CA ALA A 272 15.07 -19.52 -3.20
C ALA A 272 14.72 -18.48 -2.12
N ILE A 273 14.68 -17.19 -2.47
CA ILE A 273 14.32 -16.14 -1.49
C ILE A 273 12.84 -16.23 -1.09
N VAL A 274 11.93 -16.54 -2.02
CA VAL A 274 10.51 -16.74 -1.70
C VAL A 274 10.32 -17.93 -0.77
N VAL A 275 10.95 -19.08 -1.09
CA VAL A 275 10.88 -20.29 -0.27
C VAL A 275 11.46 -20.06 1.12
N LEU A 276 12.61 -19.38 1.23
CA LEU A 276 13.22 -19.06 2.52
C LEU A 276 12.29 -18.26 3.43
N PHE A 277 11.66 -17.22 2.87
CA PHE A 277 10.79 -16.33 3.64
C PHE A 277 9.41 -16.93 3.91
N TRP A 278 8.88 -17.75 2.99
CA TRP A 278 7.70 -18.57 3.25
C TRP A 278 7.96 -19.59 4.36
N PHE A 279 9.13 -20.24 4.37
CA PHE A 279 9.53 -21.12 5.45
C PHE A 279 9.68 -20.38 6.79
N ALA A 280 10.18 -19.15 6.77
CA ALA A 280 10.22 -18.30 7.97
C ALA A 280 8.80 -17.95 8.48
N ALA A 281 7.86 -17.65 7.59
CA ALA A 281 6.44 -17.46 7.95
C ALA A 281 5.89 -18.70 8.66
N MET A 282 6.11 -19.86 8.05
CA MET A 282 5.72 -21.17 8.55
C MET A 282 6.33 -21.44 9.94
N LEU A 283 7.62 -21.18 10.14
CA LEU A 283 8.30 -21.43 11.41
C LEU A 283 7.78 -20.53 12.55
N ILE A 284 7.50 -19.25 12.26
CA ILE A 284 6.92 -18.31 13.23
C ILE A 284 5.57 -18.83 13.72
N HIS A 285 4.71 -19.23 12.79
CA HIS A 285 3.36 -19.68 13.10
C HIS A 285 3.37 -21.09 13.75
N PHE A 286 4.23 -21.98 13.27
CA PHE A 286 4.51 -23.27 13.92
C PHE A 286 4.94 -23.11 15.37
N ALA A 287 5.87 -22.19 15.66
CA ALA A 287 6.34 -21.96 17.02
C ALA A 287 5.21 -21.48 17.94
N TRP A 288 4.34 -20.61 17.44
CA TRP A 288 3.16 -20.15 18.18
C TRP A 288 2.19 -21.29 18.48
N ASN A 289 1.71 -22.00 17.45
CA ASN A 289 0.73 -23.07 17.63
C ASN A 289 1.31 -24.24 18.45
N GLY A 290 2.56 -24.61 18.18
CA GLY A 290 3.27 -25.64 18.93
C GLY A 290 3.38 -25.29 20.42
N SER A 291 3.63 -24.02 20.77
CA SER A 291 3.73 -23.60 22.17
C SER A 291 2.41 -23.73 22.95
N ILE A 292 1.27 -23.61 22.26
CA ILE A 292 -0.07 -23.80 22.82
C ILE A 292 -0.38 -25.30 22.97
N ALA A 293 0.06 -26.11 22.00
CA ALA A 293 -0.18 -27.56 21.99
C ALA A 293 0.70 -28.36 22.99
N LEU A 294 1.76 -27.76 23.55
CA LEU A 294 2.64 -28.45 24.49
C LEU A 294 1.92 -28.75 25.84
N PRO A 295 1.88 -30.01 26.30
CA PRO A 295 1.13 -30.43 27.50
C PRO A 295 1.55 -29.83 28.85
N ALA A 296 2.62 -29.05 28.91
CA ALA A 296 3.20 -28.56 30.16
C ALA A 296 2.48 -27.29 30.67
N SER A 297 1.41 -27.48 31.45
CA SER A 297 0.82 -26.53 32.42
C SER A 297 0.56 -25.08 31.97
N GLY A 298 0.55 -24.78 30.65
CA GLY A 298 0.55 -23.41 30.11
C GLY A 298 1.89 -22.66 30.26
N THR A 299 2.85 -23.21 31.02
CA THR A 299 4.17 -22.61 31.25
C THR A 299 5.00 -22.55 29.97
N GLY A 300 4.89 -23.56 29.10
CA GLY A 300 5.58 -23.59 27.80
C GLY A 300 5.18 -22.42 26.89
N PHE A 301 3.87 -22.16 26.78
CA PHE A 301 3.35 -20.99 26.07
C PHE A 301 3.87 -19.69 26.68
N ILE A 302 3.80 -19.51 28.00
CA ILE A 302 4.24 -18.28 28.67
C ILE A 302 5.72 -18.01 28.42
N VAL A 303 6.59 -19.02 28.56
CA VAL A 303 8.04 -18.87 28.32
C VAL A 303 8.30 -18.52 26.86
N MET A 304 7.70 -19.26 25.92
CA MET A 304 7.85 -18.96 24.48
C MET A 304 7.37 -17.53 24.18
N TYR A 305 6.19 -17.16 24.68
CA TYR A 305 5.60 -15.85 24.44
C TYR A 305 6.45 -14.71 24.99
N LEU A 306 6.96 -14.81 26.23
CA LEU A 306 7.75 -13.74 26.85
C LEU A 306 9.18 -13.66 26.31
N VAL A 307 9.81 -14.79 26.00
CA VAL A 307 11.24 -14.84 25.59
C VAL A 307 11.40 -14.73 24.08
N VAL A 308 10.46 -15.26 23.30
CA VAL A 308 10.55 -15.30 21.83
C VAL A 308 9.46 -14.44 21.19
N GLY A 309 8.20 -14.60 21.60
CA GLY A 309 7.05 -13.90 21.02
C GLY A 309 7.17 -12.38 21.11
N ILE A 310 7.21 -11.82 22.32
CA ILE A 310 7.29 -10.37 22.55
C ILE A 310 8.56 -9.77 21.92
N PRO A 311 9.79 -10.30 22.17
CA PRO A 311 10.99 -9.75 21.54
C PRO A 311 10.95 -9.84 20.01
N GLY A 312 10.41 -10.93 19.46
CA GLY A 312 10.20 -11.10 18.02
C GLY A 312 9.26 -10.05 17.44
N PHE A 313 8.08 -9.85 18.04
CA PHE A 313 7.12 -8.83 17.62
C PHE A 313 7.69 -7.41 17.73
N VAL A 314 8.43 -7.11 18.79
CA VAL A 314 9.08 -5.81 18.99
C VAL A 314 10.16 -5.58 17.93
N LEU A 315 11.03 -6.56 17.69
CA LEU A 315 12.09 -6.47 16.69
C LEU A 315 11.49 -6.26 15.29
N TRP A 316 10.53 -7.10 14.90
CA TRP A 316 9.81 -6.99 13.63
C TRP A 316 9.16 -5.60 13.48
N SER A 317 8.45 -5.12 14.50
CA SER A 317 7.80 -3.82 14.49
C SER A 317 8.80 -2.67 14.35
N ILE A 318 9.93 -2.71 15.07
CA ILE A 318 10.99 -1.70 14.99
C ILE A 318 11.59 -1.67 13.59
N LEU A 319 11.89 -2.83 13.01
CA LEU A 319 12.47 -2.93 11.67
C LEU A 319 11.54 -2.34 10.61
N LEU A 320 10.25 -2.68 10.64
CA LEU A 320 9.25 -2.13 9.71
C LEU A 320 9.05 -0.63 9.90
N LEU A 321 8.95 -0.15 11.15
CA LEU A 321 8.83 1.28 11.43
C LEU A 321 10.08 2.06 11.01
N ARG A 322 11.26 1.45 11.08
CA ARG A 322 12.52 2.05 10.61
C ARG A 322 12.58 2.07 9.08
N ALA A 323 12.13 1.00 8.42
CA ALA A 323 12.00 0.95 6.96
C ALA A 323 11.03 2.03 6.46
N ALA A 324 9.83 2.13 7.05
CA ALA A 324 8.83 3.15 6.75
C ALA A 324 9.34 4.58 7.02
N ARG A 325 10.24 4.79 7.99
CA ARG A 325 10.87 6.11 8.20
C ARG A 325 11.88 6.45 7.11
N ARG A 326 12.63 5.46 6.63
CA ARG A 326 13.65 5.63 5.57
C ARG A 326 13.04 5.82 4.18
N GLU A 327 11.82 5.33 3.97
CA GLU A 327 11.08 5.48 2.72
C GLU A 327 10.95 6.94 2.27
N ALA A 328 10.69 7.88 3.19
CA ALA A 328 10.68 9.31 2.87
C ALA A 328 12.01 9.82 2.28
N LEU A 329 13.15 9.32 2.79
CA LEU A 329 14.47 9.64 2.23
C LEU A 329 14.64 9.02 0.85
N HIS A 330 14.14 7.79 0.67
CA HIS A 330 14.20 7.09 -0.61
C HIS A 330 13.41 7.82 -1.70
N ILE A 331 12.20 8.28 -1.37
CA ILE A 331 11.37 9.12 -2.24
C ILE A 331 12.12 10.39 -2.59
N ARG A 332 12.67 11.10 -1.58
CA ARG A 332 13.42 12.35 -1.79
C ARG A 332 14.57 12.18 -2.76
N ASP A 333 15.40 11.15 -2.56
CA ASP A 333 16.59 10.89 -3.38
C ASP A 333 16.18 10.56 -4.82
N GLY A 334 15.11 9.78 -5.02
CA GLY A 334 14.62 9.43 -6.35
C GLY A 334 13.90 10.55 -7.08
N LEU A 335 13.37 11.55 -6.37
CA LEU A 335 12.75 12.72 -7.00
C LEU A 335 13.76 13.77 -7.52
N VAL A 336 15.05 13.67 -7.14
CA VAL A 336 16.09 14.64 -7.54
C VAL A 336 16.17 14.85 -9.06
N PRO A 337 16.18 13.82 -9.92
CA PRO A 337 16.22 14.01 -11.38
C PRO A 337 15.03 14.82 -11.90
N TYR A 338 13.82 14.57 -11.40
CA TYR A 338 12.61 15.28 -11.81
C TYR A 338 12.64 16.76 -11.42
N VAL A 339 13.21 17.07 -10.25
CA VAL A 339 13.44 18.45 -9.82
C VAL A 339 14.45 19.15 -10.72
N ARG A 340 15.57 18.50 -11.06
CA ARG A 340 16.60 19.07 -11.95
C ARG A 340 16.05 19.39 -13.35
N THR A 341 15.11 18.57 -13.83
CA THR A 341 14.45 18.77 -15.13
C THR A 341 13.23 19.71 -15.08
N GLY A 342 12.86 20.22 -13.90
CA GLY A 342 11.75 21.16 -13.73
C GLY A 342 10.34 20.56 -13.73
N TRP A 343 10.21 19.22 -13.74
CA TRP A 343 8.89 18.56 -13.68
C TRP A 343 8.24 18.66 -12.29
N ILE A 344 9.07 18.67 -11.24
CA ILE A 344 8.65 18.69 -9.83
C ILE A 344 9.35 19.84 -9.10
N LEU A 345 8.62 20.55 -8.24
CA LEU A 345 9.15 21.65 -7.44
C LEU A 345 9.79 21.14 -6.14
N PRO A 346 10.84 21.79 -5.62
CA PRO A 346 11.42 21.43 -4.32
C PRO A 346 10.41 21.42 -3.16
N GLY A 347 9.44 22.35 -3.17
CA GLY A 347 8.36 22.39 -2.18
C GLY A 347 7.44 21.17 -2.23
N GLU A 348 7.23 20.60 -3.41
CA GLU A 348 6.41 19.39 -3.58
C GLU A 348 7.13 18.14 -3.09
N VAL A 349 8.45 18.09 -3.25
CA VAL A 349 9.27 17.04 -2.63
C VAL A 349 9.15 17.10 -1.12
N LEU A 350 9.18 18.29 -0.51
CA LEU A 350 8.94 18.44 0.94
C LEU A 350 7.53 17.99 1.33
N MET A 351 6.50 18.33 0.56
CA MET A 351 5.14 17.85 0.80
C MET A 351 5.02 16.31 0.71
N ALA A 352 5.78 15.68 -0.19
CA ALA A 352 5.81 14.22 -0.32
C ALA A 352 6.63 13.54 0.79
N THR A 353 7.63 14.20 1.37
CA THR A 353 8.66 13.52 2.22
C THR A 353 8.68 13.99 3.67
N ASP A 354 8.00 15.09 4.02
CA ASP A 354 7.85 15.56 5.39
C ASP A 354 6.41 15.48 5.89
N ARG A 355 6.22 15.05 7.14
CA ARG A 355 4.88 14.84 7.71
C ARG A 355 4.15 16.14 7.97
N ARG A 356 4.85 17.18 8.42
CA ARG A 356 4.24 18.47 8.75
C ARG A 356 3.85 19.17 7.45
N ALA A 357 4.74 19.17 6.45
CA ALA A 357 4.47 19.69 5.12
C ALA A 357 3.29 18.95 4.45
N ARG A 358 3.26 17.62 4.49
CA ARG A 358 2.14 16.81 3.98
C ARG A 358 0.82 17.17 4.65
N LYS A 359 0.80 17.31 5.97
CA LYS A 359 -0.41 17.71 6.73
C LYS A 359 -0.85 19.13 6.38
N ALA A 360 0.10 20.06 6.23
CA ALA A 360 -0.19 21.43 5.81
C ALA A 360 -0.77 21.48 4.39
N ALA A 361 -0.21 20.72 3.45
CA ALA A 361 -0.72 20.59 2.08
C ALA A 361 -2.16 20.05 2.06
N PHE A 362 -2.46 19.01 2.86
CA PHE A 362 -3.84 18.51 2.98
C PHE A 362 -4.80 19.50 3.62
N LYS A 363 -4.33 20.32 4.58
CA LYS A 363 -5.15 21.36 5.21
C LYS A 363 -5.44 22.49 4.23
N TRP A 364 -4.44 22.93 3.47
CA TRP A 364 -4.58 23.94 2.44
C TRP A 364 -5.51 23.47 1.31
N ALA A 365 -5.25 22.28 0.73
CA ALA A 365 -6.08 21.73 -0.34
C ALA A 365 -7.54 21.49 0.09
N ALA A 366 -7.80 21.23 1.37
CA ALA A 366 -9.16 21.08 1.88
C ALA A 366 -10.01 22.36 1.79
N GLN A 367 -9.39 23.54 1.62
CA GLN A 367 -10.10 24.79 1.38
C GLN A 367 -10.83 24.79 0.02
N GLY A 368 -10.26 24.09 -0.98
CA GLY A 368 -10.89 23.85 -2.28
C GLY A 368 -11.92 22.70 -2.28
N GLY A 369 -12.30 22.18 -1.11
CA GLY A 369 -13.27 21.10 -0.97
C GLY A 369 -12.70 19.68 -0.97
N ARG A 370 -13.61 18.69 -1.00
CA ARG A 370 -13.25 17.26 -0.91
C ARG A 370 -12.44 16.77 -2.12
N ASP A 371 -12.78 17.25 -3.31
CA ASP A 371 -12.13 16.84 -4.55
C ASP A 371 -10.71 17.41 -4.67
N ALA A 372 -10.50 18.66 -4.25
CA ALA A 372 -9.15 19.25 -4.15
C ALA A 372 -8.25 18.46 -3.20
N LYS A 373 -8.77 18.08 -2.02
CA LYS A 373 -8.04 17.24 -1.07
C LYS A 373 -7.75 15.84 -1.62
N ARG A 374 -8.67 15.26 -2.40
CA ARG A 374 -8.47 13.96 -3.08
C ARG A 374 -7.39 14.07 -4.15
N ALA A 375 -7.44 15.11 -4.99
CA ALA A 375 -6.42 15.39 -6.00
C ALA A 375 -5.04 15.60 -5.38
N MET A 376 -4.93 16.38 -4.29
CA MET A 376 -3.69 16.56 -3.54
C MET A 376 -3.14 15.23 -2.98
N ARG A 377 -3.99 14.39 -2.40
CA ARG A 377 -3.58 13.06 -1.89
C ARG A 377 -3.04 12.17 -3.01
N ALA A 378 -3.76 12.11 -4.13
CA ALA A 378 -3.36 11.29 -5.26
C ALA A 378 -2.06 11.82 -5.89
N PHE A 379 -1.92 13.15 -6.03
CA PHE A 379 -0.68 13.79 -6.46
C PHE A 379 0.52 13.40 -5.60
N LEU A 380 0.41 13.50 -4.27
CA LEU A 380 1.51 13.12 -3.37
C LEU A 380 1.80 11.62 -3.36
N SER A 381 0.81 10.78 -3.67
CA SER A 381 0.99 9.34 -3.86
C SER A 381 1.81 9.08 -5.12
N ASP A 382 1.43 9.68 -6.25
CA ASP A 382 2.14 9.54 -7.52
C ASP A 382 3.60 10.01 -7.41
N LEU A 383 3.84 11.13 -6.69
CA LEU A 383 5.21 11.60 -6.43
C LEU A 383 6.01 10.61 -5.56
N ALA A 384 5.37 9.97 -4.59
CA ALA A 384 6.02 8.98 -3.76
C ALA A 384 6.43 7.76 -4.59
N SER A 385 5.51 7.23 -5.41
CA SER A 385 5.75 6.10 -6.30
C SER A 385 6.84 6.42 -7.33
N LEU A 386 6.77 7.58 -8.02
CA LEU A 386 7.82 8.05 -8.95
C LEU A 386 9.21 8.11 -8.29
N GLY A 387 9.28 8.64 -7.06
CA GLY A 387 10.54 8.70 -6.32
C GLY A 387 11.09 7.32 -5.98
N LEU A 388 10.23 6.39 -5.57
CA LEU A 388 10.66 5.02 -5.27
C LEU A 388 11.09 4.28 -6.54
N ASP A 389 10.33 4.40 -7.63
CA ASP A 389 10.61 3.80 -8.93
C ASP A 389 11.94 4.27 -9.52
N GLN A 390 12.16 5.59 -9.54
CA GLN A 390 13.41 6.15 -10.05
C GLN A 390 14.62 5.68 -9.24
N ARG A 391 14.49 5.57 -7.92
CA ARG A 391 15.56 5.05 -7.06
C ARG A 391 15.77 3.56 -7.25
N LEU A 392 14.70 2.80 -7.45
CA LEU A 392 14.74 1.37 -7.75
C LEU A 392 15.52 1.12 -9.05
N MET A 393 15.16 1.84 -10.12
CA MET A 393 15.82 1.77 -11.43
C MET A 393 17.27 2.25 -11.36
N ALA A 394 17.58 3.29 -10.59
CA ALA A 394 18.96 3.75 -10.40
C ALA A 394 19.85 2.69 -9.74
N ARG A 395 19.29 1.85 -8.86
CA ARG A 395 20.05 0.80 -8.15
C ARG A 395 20.12 -0.52 -8.90
N HIS A 396 19.04 -0.92 -9.55
CA HIS A 396 18.92 -2.26 -10.11
C HIS A 396 18.95 -2.27 -11.64
N GLY A 397 18.90 -1.11 -12.30
CA GLY A 397 18.88 -0.95 -13.75
C GLY A 397 17.50 -0.57 -14.30
N ALA A 398 17.49 0.00 -15.51
CA ALA A 398 16.28 0.44 -16.18
C ALA A 398 15.31 -0.71 -16.52
N ASP A 399 14.01 -0.44 -16.42
CA ASP A 399 12.92 -1.32 -16.84
C ASP A 399 11.97 -0.54 -17.76
N ARG A 400 11.85 -0.97 -19.02
CA ARG A 400 11.00 -0.28 -20.02
C ARG A 400 9.55 -0.17 -19.57
N SER A 401 9.03 -1.19 -18.89
CA SER A 401 7.63 -1.21 -18.47
C SER A 401 7.36 -0.25 -17.30
N ARG A 402 8.35 -0.04 -16.42
CA ARG A 402 8.29 0.99 -15.37
C ARG A 402 8.46 2.39 -15.93
N ILE A 403 9.39 2.60 -16.87
CA ILE A 403 9.57 3.91 -17.51
C ILE A 403 8.27 4.39 -18.18
N GLU A 404 7.56 3.49 -18.87
CA GLU A 404 6.28 3.85 -19.48
C GLU A 404 5.20 4.15 -18.43
N ASN A 405 5.15 3.38 -17.34
CA ASN A 405 4.26 3.64 -16.20
C ASN A 405 4.58 5.00 -15.54
N ASP A 406 5.87 5.32 -15.34
CA ASP A 406 6.33 6.58 -14.74
C ASP A 406 5.96 7.79 -15.60
N ARG A 407 5.99 7.66 -16.94
CA ARG A 407 5.55 8.74 -17.84
C ARG A 407 4.06 9.02 -17.68
N GLN A 408 3.25 7.97 -17.63
CA GLN A 408 1.80 8.10 -17.41
C GLN A 408 1.54 8.70 -16.03
N MET A 409 2.17 8.16 -14.99
CA MET A 409 2.07 8.63 -13.60
C MET A 409 2.50 10.09 -13.44
N LEU A 410 3.54 10.53 -14.17
CA LEU A 410 3.95 11.94 -14.17
C LEU A 410 2.91 12.84 -14.85
N ALA A 411 2.34 12.43 -15.99
CA ALA A 411 1.27 13.18 -16.65
C ALA A 411 0.03 13.31 -15.75
N ASP A 412 -0.31 12.20 -15.08
CA ASP A 412 -1.35 12.09 -14.07
C ASP A 412 -1.12 13.03 -12.88
N ALA A 413 0.10 13.05 -12.35
CA ALA A 413 0.49 13.95 -11.26
C ALA A 413 0.34 15.42 -11.68
N VAL A 414 0.75 15.78 -12.90
CA VAL A 414 0.58 17.13 -13.45
C VAL A 414 -0.91 17.48 -13.57
N GLY A 415 -1.76 16.55 -14.03
CA GLY A 415 -3.21 16.74 -14.08
C GLY A 415 -3.81 16.99 -12.69
N LYS A 416 -3.44 16.16 -11.70
CA LYS A 416 -3.89 16.31 -10.31
C LYS A 416 -3.40 17.62 -9.68
N ARG A 417 -2.19 18.07 -10.03
CA ARG A 417 -1.66 19.40 -9.64
C ARG A 417 -2.54 20.53 -10.12
N ARG A 418 -2.86 20.55 -11.42
CA ARG A 418 -3.75 21.56 -11.99
C ARG A 418 -5.12 21.55 -11.31
N GLU A 419 -5.66 20.36 -11.04
CA GLU A 419 -6.99 20.24 -10.45
C GLU A 419 -7.06 20.78 -9.03
N PHE A 420 -6.13 20.41 -8.14
CA PHE A 420 -6.18 20.96 -6.78
C PHE A 420 -5.91 22.47 -6.77
N LEU A 421 -5.01 22.99 -7.64
CA LEU A 421 -4.75 24.43 -7.74
C LEU A 421 -5.98 25.20 -8.21
N ARG A 422 -6.65 24.72 -9.26
CA ARG A 422 -7.87 25.30 -9.82
C ARG A 422 -8.99 25.34 -8.77
N LEU A 423 -9.21 24.25 -8.05
CA LEU A 423 -10.26 24.20 -7.03
C LEU A 423 -9.95 25.09 -5.83
N THR A 424 -8.69 25.17 -5.40
CA THR A 424 -8.30 26.10 -4.32
C THR A 424 -8.42 27.56 -4.75
N SER A 425 -8.06 27.91 -5.98
CA SER A 425 -8.17 29.29 -6.46
C SER A 425 -9.63 29.72 -6.61
N ILE A 426 -10.51 28.84 -7.08
CA ILE A 426 -11.95 29.12 -7.14
C ILE A 426 -12.51 29.39 -5.73
N ALA A 427 -12.14 28.56 -4.75
CA ALA A 427 -12.61 28.73 -3.37
C ALA A 427 -12.09 30.04 -2.74
N GLU A 428 -10.86 30.43 -3.04
CA GLU A 428 -10.28 31.70 -2.60
C GLU A 428 -11.02 32.89 -3.21
N GLN A 429 -11.24 32.89 -4.53
CA GLN A 429 -12.02 33.92 -5.23
C GLN A 429 -13.45 34.05 -4.66
N GLN A 430 -14.13 32.92 -4.43
CA GLN A 430 -15.47 32.93 -3.83
C GLN A 430 -15.48 33.56 -2.43
N LYS A 431 -14.45 33.28 -1.63
CA LYS A 431 -14.30 33.87 -0.31
C LYS A 431 -14.07 35.38 -0.39
N ASP A 432 -13.23 35.83 -1.31
CA ASP A 432 -12.96 37.25 -1.51
C ASP A 432 -14.20 38.02 -1.97
N VAL A 433 -14.97 37.45 -2.91
CA VAL A 433 -16.26 38.04 -3.33
C VAL A 433 -17.23 38.09 -2.15
N THR A 434 -17.33 37.02 -1.36
CA THR A 434 -18.22 36.97 -0.18
C THR A 434 -17.85 38.05 0.84
N ASN A 435 -16.56 38.22 1.13
CA ASN A 435 -16.07 39.24 2.04
C ASN A 435 -16.34 40.66 1.51
N ALA A 436 -16.15 40.90 0.21
CA ALA A 436 -16.42 42.18 -0.41
C ALA A 436 -17.92 42.56 -0.37
N VAL A 437 -18.81 41.59 -0.61
CA VAL A 437 -20.27 41.79 -0.50
C VAL A 437 -20.67 42.07 0.94
N ALA A 438 -20.18 41.29 1.90
CA ALA A 438 -20.47 41.49 3.32
C ALA A 438 -19.97 42.86 3.83
N GLY A 439 -18.77 43.28 3.41
CA GLY A 439 -18.23 44.60 3.75
C GLY A 439 -19.08 45.74 3.20
N ARG A 440 -19.60 45.63 1.97
CA ARG A 440 -20.52 46.64 1.40
C ARG A 440 -21.85 46.70 2.15
N ALA A 441 -22.38 45.56 2.59
CA ALA A 441 -23.62 45.49 3.35
C ALA A 441 -23.52 46.05 4.79
N GLN A 442 -22.31 46.21 5.33
CA GLN A 442 -22.09 46.85 6.65
C GLN A 442 -21.91 48.37 6.57
N VAL A 443 -21.61 48.89 5.37
CA VAL A 443 -21.37 50.32 5.12
C VAL A 443 -22.62 51.02 4.56
N ALA A 444 -23.58 50.25 4.02
CA ALA A 444 -24.93 50.69 3.66
C ALA A 444 -25.88 50.53 4.86
#